data_AF-A0AAW5X904-F1
#
_entry.id   AF-A0AAW5X904-F1
#
_cell.length_a   1.000
_cell.length_b   1.000
_cell.length_c   1.000
_cell.angle_alpha   90.00
_cell.angle_beta   90.00
_cell.angle_gamma   90.00
#
_symmetry.space_group_name_H-M   'P 1'
#
loop_
_entity.id
_entity.type
_entity.pdbx_description
1 polymer ?
#
loop_
_entity_poly.entity_id
_entity_poly.type
_entity_poly.pdbx_seq_one_letter_code
_entity_poly.pdbx_strand_id
1 'polypeptide(L)'
;MKRTMLFWAQYILVLPILLLTFMFTGFVGSQLMIGADKQHFIFTPQNATEYSQISEIDKLLFSFSIQPVVTIVFLLSIVYVLTLLVFQIIECKKQRKILHSLQYMILISIFIYL
;
A
#
# COMPACT_ATOMS: atom_id res chain seq x y z
N MET A 1 -21.94 -14.47 -4.63
CA MET A 1 -21.26 -13.52 -3.71
C MET A 1 -21.03 -12.21 -4.44
N LYS A 2 -21.48 -11.05 -3.92
CA LYS A 2 -21.32 -9.76 -4.62
C LYS A 2 -19.83 -9.47 -4.81
N ARG A 3 -19.40 -9.10 -6.02
CA ARG A 3 -17.99 -8.83 -6.37
C ARG A 3 -17.33 -7.81 -5.43
N THR A 4 -18.10 -6.85 -4.93
CA THR A 4 -17.70 -5.89 -3.89
C THR A 4 -17.34 -6.56 -2.56
N MET A 5 -18.07 -7.59 -2.13
CA MET A 5 -17.81 -8.33 -0.90
C MET A 5 -16.46 -9.05 -0.93
N LEU A 6 -16.02 -9.48 -2.12
CA LEU A 6 -14.72 -10.13 -2.31
C LEU A 6 -13.56 -9.14 -2.17
N PHE A 7 -13.69 -7.92 -2.71
CA PHE A 7 -12.71 -6.85 -2.49
C PHE A 7 -12.62 -6.46 -1.01
N TRP A 8 -13.77 -6.29 -0.34
CA TRP A 8 -13.79 -5.99 1.10
C TRP A 8 -13.13 -7.09 1.95
N ALA A 9 -13.36 -8.37 1.62
CA ALA A 9 -12.70 -9.47 2.31
C ALA A 9 -11.17 -9.45 2.10
N GLN A 10 -10.69 -9.14 0.89
CA GLN A 10 -9.26 -9.01 0.63
C GLN A 10 -8.62 -7.85 1.41
N TYR A 11 -9.29 -6.71 1.53
CA TYR A 11 -8.81 -5.61 2.38
C TYR A 11 -8.74 -5.98 3.85
N ILE A 12 -9.78 -6.64 4.37
CA ILE A 12 -9.82 -7.09 5.77
C ILE A 12 -8.67 -8.04 6.09
N LEU A 13 -8.24 -8.86 5.12
CA LEU A 13 -7.13 -9.78 5.31
C LEU A 13 -5.77 -9.09 5.14
N VAL A 14 -5.59 -8.27 4.10
CA VAL A 14 -4.27 -7.71 3.76
C VAL A 14 -3.90 -6.50 4.61
N LEU A 15 -4.85 -5.68 5.05
CA LEU A 15 -4.54 -4.50 5.87
C LEU A 15 -3.88 -4.87 7.21
N PRO A 16 -4.35 -5.87 7.98
CA PRO A 16 -3.65 -6.33 9.17
C PRO A 16 -2.24 -6.85 8.88
N ILE A 17 -2.05 -7.59 7.78
CA ILE A 17 -0.72 -8.10 7.38
C ILE A 17 0.22 -6.94 7.08
N LEU A 18 -0.24 -5.95 6.31
CA LEU A 18 0.52 -4.75 5.99
C LEU A 18 0.90 -4.00 7.27
N LEU A 19 -0.04 -3.79 8.20
CA LEU A 19 0.21 -3.06 9.45
C LEU A 19 1.19 -3.81 10.37
N LEU A 20 1.02 -5.12 10.51
CA LEU A 20 1.92 -5.95 11.32
C LEU A 20 3.34 -5.93 10.75
N THR A 21 3.48 -6.21 9.46
CA THR A 21 4.80 -6.24 8.81
C THR A 21 5.46 -4.87 8.75
N PHE A 22 4.68 -3.79 8.65
CA PHE A 22 5.15 -2.41 8.79
C PHE A 22 5.72 -2.14 10.19
N MET A 23 5.01 -2.53 11.26
CA MET A 23 5.47 -2.36 12.64
C MET A 23 6.79 -3.11 12.89
N PHE A 24 6.89 -4.37 12.46
CA PHE A 24 8.11 -5.16 12.61
C PHE A 24 9.28 -4.57 11.81
N THR A 25 9.05 -4.21 10.55
CA THR A 25 10.09 -3.61 9.69
C THR A 25 10.57 -2.27 10.26
N GLY A 26 9.65 -1.45 10.79
CA GLY A 26 9.99 -0.18 11.44
C GLY A 26 10.74 -0.36 12.76
N PHE A 27 10.36 -1.36 13.56
CA PHE A 27 11.05 -1.67 14.81
C PHE A 27 12.49 -2.14 14.57
N VAL A 28 12.72 -3.01 13.59
CA VAL A 28 14.09 -3.42 13.23
C VAL A 28 14.88 -2.23 12.67
N GLY A 29 14.23 -1.38 11.85
CA GLY A 29 14.88 -0.22 11.24
C GLY A 29 15.33 0.82 12.26
N SER A 30 14.59 0.97 13.37
CA SER A 30 14.98 1.88 14.46
C SER A 30 16.18 1.39 15.26
N GLN A 31 16.45 0.07 15.28
CA GLN A 31 17.64 -0.50 15.90
C GLN A 31 18.93 -0.06 15.21
N LEU A 32 18.88 0.38 13.95
CA LEU A 32 20.05 0.94 13.24
C LEU A 32 20.69 2.13 13.99
N MET A 33 19.92 2.87 14.78
CA MET A 33 20.46 3.96 15.61
C MET A 33 21.07 3.48 16.93
N ILE A 34 20.54 2.39 17.49
CA ILE A 34 20.92 1.87 18.81
C ILE A 34 22.11 0.92 18.68
N GLY A 35 22.09 0.07 17.67
CA GLY A 35 23.22 -0.77 17.29
C GLY A 35 24.34 0.11 16.75
N ALA A 36 25.57 -0.10 17.22
CA ALA A 36 26.76 0.60 16.75
C ALA A 36 27.14 0.30 15.28
N ASP A 37 26.18 -0.17 14.48
CA ASP A 37 26.36 -0.76 13.15
C ASP A 37 26.16 0.29 12.04
N LYS A 38 26.82 1.44 12.22
CA LYS A 38 26.90 2.54 11.24
C LYS A 38 27.50 2.11 9.89
N GLN A 39 28.03 0.88 9.81
CA GLN A 39 28.49 0.26 8.58
C GLN A 39 27.38 0.08 7.53
N HIS A 40 26.12 0.08 7.96
CA HIS A 40 24.95 -0.06 7.07
C HIS A 40 24.41 1.28 6.55
N PHE A 41 25.03 2.41 6.90
CA PHE A 41 24.69 3.71 6.31
C PHE A 41 25.25 3.81 4.89
N ILE A 42 24.36 3.69 3.90
CA ILE A 42 24.71 3.85 2.49
C ILE A 42 24.43 5.29 2.06
N PHE A 43 23.34 5.88 2.54
CA PHE A 43 22.92 7.23 2.16
C PHE A 43 23.09 8.26 3.29
N THR A 44 23.06 7.83 4.54
CA THR A 44 23.23 8.67 5.72
C THR A 44 24.72 8.97 5.93
N PRO A 45 25.13 10.23 6.14
CA PRO A 45 26.51 10.54 6.47
C PRO A 45 26.89 9.86 7.80
N GLN A 46 28.06 9.20 7.87
CA GLN A 46 28.50 8.46 9.07
C GLN A 46 28.64 9.33 10.33
N ASN A 47 28.74 10.64 10.13
CA ASN A 47 28.79 11.65 11.19
C ASN A 47 27.40 12.06 11.71
N ALA A 48 26.32 11.45 11.21
CA ALA A 48 24.98 11.64 11.74
C ALA A 48 24.93 11.15 13.20
N THR A 49 24.50 12.05 14.07
CA THR A 49 24.34 11.81 15.51
C THR A 49 22.87 11.79 15.92
N GLU A 50 21.99 12.34 15.09
CA GLU A 50 20.56 12.44 15.38
C GLU A 50 19.72 11.47 14.53
N TYR A 51 18.64 10.95 15.12
CA TYR A 51 17.68 10.06 14.45
C TYR A 51 17.08 10.67 13.18
N SER A 52 16.82 11.99 13.22
CA SER A 52 16.23 12.78 12.14
C SER A 52 17.11 12.85 10.89
N GLN A 53 18.41 12.65 11.06
CA GLN A 53 19.40 12.69 9.97
C GLN A 53 19.54 11.34 9.27
N ILE A 54 19.04 10.26 9.88
CA ILE A 54 19.09 8.91 9.30
C ILE A 54 18.02 8.79 8.23
N SER A 55 18.46 8.51 7.01
CA SER A 55 17.58 8.23 5.88
C SER A 55 16.66 7.04 6.17
N GLU A 56 15.37 7.21 5.94
CA GLU A 56 14.38 6.12 6.03
C GLU A 56 14.71 4.95 5.09
N ILE A 57 15.42 5.23 3.98
CA ILE A 57 15.88 4.20 3.05
C ILE A 57 16.95 3.32 3.70
N ASP A 58 17.87 3.89 4.47
CA ASP A 58 18.88 3.11 5.18
C ASP A 58 18.24 2.23 6.26
N LYS A 59 17.21 2.74 6.95
CA LYS A 59 16.42 1.94 7.91
C LYS A 59 15.74 0.75 7.23
N LEU A 60 15.16 0.97 6.04
CA LEU A 60 14.54 -0.11 5.26
C LEU A 60 15.56 -1.15 4.79
N LEU A 61 16.72 -0.70 4.29
CA LEU A 61 17.80 -1.59 3.83
C LEU A 61 18.40 -2.38 4.99
N PHE A 62 18.57 -1.77 6.16
CA PHE A 62 18.99 -2.46 7.37
C PHE A 62 17.97 -3.52 7.79
N SER A 63 16.67 -3.17 7.84
CA SER A 63 15.61 -4.15 8.12
C SER A 63 15.59 -5.29 7.12
N PHE A 64 15.86 -5.01 5.84
CA PHE A 64 15.98 -6.04 4.82
C PHE A 64 17.18 -6.97 5.05
N SER A 65 18.31 -6.44 5.54
CA SER A 65 19.48 -7.26 5.87
C SER A 65 19.22 -8.21 7.04
N ILE A 66 18.53 -7.73 8.09
CA ILE A 66 18.27 -8.52 9.30
C ILE A 66 17.06 -9.46 9.13
N GLN A 67 15.96 -8.96 8.55
CA GLN A 67 14.69 -9.70 8.39
C GLN A 67 14.14 -9.60 6.96
N PRO A 68 14.84 -10.15 5.96
CA PRO A 68 14.49 -9.99 4.54
C PRO A 68 13.07 -10.47 4.23
N VAL A 69 12.65 -11.60 4.82
CA VAL A 69 11.32 -12.17 4.57
C VAL A 69 10.21 -11.23 5.01
N VAL A 70 10.31 -10.65 6.20
CA VAL A 70 9.29 -9.73 6.75
C VAL A 70 9.21 -8.47 5.90
N THR A 71 10.36 -7.90 5.52
CA THR A 71 10.42 -6.71 4.67
C THR A 71 9.90 -7.00 3.26
N ILE A 72 10.16 -8.18 2.68
CA ILE A 72 9.59 -8.58 1.38
C ILE A 72 8.06 -8.69 1.47
N VAL A 73 7.52 -9.33 2.52
CA VAL A 73 6.06 -9.43 2.71
C VAL A 73 5.44 -8.04 2.87
N PHE A 74 6.10 -7.14 3.60
CA PHE A 74 5.68 -5.74 3.70
C PHE A 74 5.61 -5.07 2.32
N LEU A 75 6.68 -5.13 1.53
CA LEU A 75 6.72 -4.54 0.18
C LEU A 75 5.66 -5.15 -0.75
N LEU A 76 5.52 -6.48 -0.74
CA LEU A 76 4.50 -7.18 -1.53
C LEU A 76 3.08 -6.76 -1.12
N SER A 77 2.83 -6.59 0.18
CA SER A 77 1.53 -6.17 0.68
C SER A 77 1.18 -4.75 0.23
N ILE A 78 2.14 -3.82 0.17
CA ILE A 78 1.95 -2.48 -0.42
C ILE A 78 1.55 -2.59 -1.88
N VAL A 79 2.32 -3.33 -2.68
CA VAL A 79 2.06 -3.51 -4.12
C VAL A 79 0.68 -4.11 -4.34
N TYR A 80 0.30 -5.09 -3.53
CA TYR A 80 -1.01 -5.72 -3.61
C TYR A 80 -2.15 -4.75 -3.28
N VAL A 81 -2.04 -3.96 -2.21
CA VAL A 81 -3.05 -2.94 -1.85
C VAL A 81 -3.17 -1.88 -2.95
N LEU A 82 -2.06 -1.42 -3.53
CA LEU A 82 -2.08 -0.48 -4.65
C LEU A 82 -2.80 -1.08 -5.87
N THR A 83 -2.57 -2.35 -6.17
CA THR A 83 -3.22 -3.06 -7.26
C THR A 83 -4.74 -3.15 -7.04
N LEU A 84 -5.17 -3.46 -5.81
CA LEU A 84 -6.59 -3.47 -5.45
C LEU A 84 -7.23 -2.07 -5.58
N LEU A 85 -6.54 -1.02 -5.14
CA LEU A 85 -7.01 0.36 -5.26
C LEU A 85 -7.20 0.76 -6.73
N VAL A 86 -6.20 0.50 -7.58
CA VAL A 86 -6.27 0.79 -9.02
C VAL A 86 -7.44 0.04 -9.65
N PHE A 87 -7.59 -1.26 -9.35
CA PHE A 87 -8.66 -2.06 -9.90
C PHE A 87 -10.04 -1.55 -9.46
N GLN A 88 -10.20 -1.18 -8.19
CA GLN A 88 -11.44 -0.63 -7.67
C GLN A 88 -11.78 0.72 -8.32
N ILE A 89 -10.80 1.59 -8.55
CA ILE A 89 -11.01 2.86 -9.27
C ILE A 89 -11.49 2.60 -10.70
N ILE A 90 -10.90 1.63 -11.41
CA ILE A 90 -11.29 1.26 -12.77
C ILE A 90 -12.73 0.74 -12.80
N GLU A 91 -13.09 -0.16 -11.89
CA GLU A 91 -14.44 -0.71 -11.80
C GLU A 91 -15.48 0.37 -11.43
N CYS A 92 -15.18 1.24 -10.47
CA CYS A 92 -16.04 2.38 -10.14
C CYS A 92 -16.26 3.31 -11.35
N LYS A 93 -15.20 3.59 -12.12
CA LYS A 93 -15.31 4.37 -13.37
C LYS A 93 -16.19 3.66 -14.40
N LYS A 94 -16.04 2.34 -14.57
CA LYS A 94 -16.85 1.53 -15.50
C LYS A 94 -18.32 1.53 -15.11
N GLN A 95 -18.63 1.28 -13.84
CA GLN A 95 -20.00 1.30 -13.31
C GLN A 95 -20.66 2.68 -13.49
N ARG A 96 -19.93 3.76 -13.24
CA ARG A 96 -20.42 5.13 -13.44
C ARG A 96 -20.77 5.41 -14.90
N LYS A 97 -19.96 4.94 -15.87
CA LYS A 97 -20.26 5.08 -17.30
C LYS A 97 -21.54 4.33 -17.70
N ILE A 98 -21.72 3.11 -17.20
CA ILE A 98 -22.91 2.29 -17.48
C ILE A 98 -24.17 2.96 -16.92
N LEU A 99 -24.09 3.49 -15.69
CA LEU A 99 -25.21 4.20 -15.06
C LEU A 99 -25.63 5.45 -15.86
N HIS A 100 -24.67 6.27 -16.29
CA HIS A 100 -24.97 7.42 -17.15
C HIS A 100 -25.60 6.99 -18.47
N SER A 101 -25.09 5.93 -19.12
CA SER A 101 -25.69 5.39 -20.36
C SER A 101 -27.14 4.93 -20.18
N LEU A 102 -27.44 4.27 -19.05
CA LEU A 102 -28.81 3.84 -18.71
C LEU A 102 -29.74 5.03 -18.47
N GLN A 103 -29.27 6.07 -17.78
CA GLN A 103 -30.04 7.30 -17.57
C GLN A 103 -30.42 7.95 -18.91
N TYR A 104 -29.48 8.06 -19.86
CA TYR A 104 -29.77 8.60 -21.19
C TYR A 104 -30.77 7.74 -21.96
N MET A 105 -30.68 6.40 -21.86
CA MET A 105 -31.60 5.50 -22.55
C MET A 105 -33.04 5.64 -22.04
N ILE A 106 -33.22 5.77 -20.71
CA ILE A 106 -34.54 6.00 -20.12
C ILE A 106 -35.10 7.38 -20.53
N LEU A 107 -34.27 8.43 -20.50
CA LEU A 107 -34.68 9.80 -20.84
C LEU A 107 -35.12 9.92 -22.30
N ILE A 108 -34.39 9.29 -23.22
CA ILE A 108 -34.74 9.24 -24.65
C ILE A 108 -36.07 8.50 -24.86
N SER A 109 -36.28 7.36 -24.20
CA SER A 109 -37.54 6.63 -24.32
C SER A 109 -38.74 7.45 -23.82
N ILE A 110 -38.61 8.21 -22.72
CA ILE A 110 -39.69 9.08 -22.25
C ILE A 110 -39.99 10.20 -23.25
N PHE A 111 -38.96 10.78 -23.86
CA PHE A 111 -39.11 11.87 -24.83
C PHE A 111 -39.78 11.44 -26.14
N ILE A 112 -39.62 10.17 -26.55
CA ILE A 112 -40.26 9.64 -27.78
C ILE A 112 -41.77 9.37 -27.57
N TYR A 113 -42.19 9.09 -26.33
CA TYR A 113 -43.58 8.76 -26.00
C TYR A 113 -44.42 9.96 -25.52
N LEU A 114 -43.82 11.16 -25.42
CA LEU A 114 -44.48 12.42 -25.10
C LEU A 114 -44.72 13.24 -26.37
#